data_AF-A0A837DUP6-F1
#
_entry.id   AF-A0A837DUP6-F1
#
_cell.length_a   1.000
_cell.length_b   1.000
_cell.length_c   1.000
_cell.angle_alpha   90.00
_cell.angle_beta   90.00
_cell.angle_gamma   90.00
#
_symmetry.space_group_name_H-M   'P 1'
#
loop_
_entity.id
_entity.type
_entity.pdbx_description
1 polymer ?
#
loop_
_entity_poly.entity_id
_entity_poly.type
_entity_poly.pdbx_seq_one_letter_code
_entity_poly.pdbx_strand_id
1 'polypeptide(L)' 'MRIDIKAYLSAKKLTIYKVAKKSGYGYTTLHKSFNKQQTSATSLNLRDLDALAQASQQSMWEVLRELEESYLSDDN' A
#
# COMPACT_ATOMS: atom_id res chain seq x y z
N MET A 1 -0.43 6.87 -13.90
CA MET A 1 -1.31 6.23 -12.91
C MET A 1 -0.46 5.79 -11.73
N ARG A 2 -0.64 6.46 -10.59
CA ARG A 2 0.16 6.27 -9.40
C ARG A 2 -0.75 6.22 -8.17
N ILE A 3 -0.57 5.21 -7.34
CA ILE A 3 -1.26 5.05 -6.07
C ILE A 3 -0.48 5.77 -4.98
N ASP A 4 -1.13 6.71 -4.30
CA ASP A 4 -0.55 7.39 -3.13
C ASP A 4 -0.70 6.54 -1.86
N ILE A 5 0.22 5.58 -1.71
CA ILE A 5 0.30 4.73 -0.53
C ILE A 5 0.53 5.57 0.75
N LYS A 6 1.18 6.73 0.66
CA LYS A 6 1.46 7.55 1.86
C LYS A 6 0.19 8.21 2.38
N ALA A 7 -0.64 8.74 1.48
CA ALA A 7 -1.95 9.26 1.83
C ALA A 7 -2.84 8.15 2.44
N TYR A 8 -2.87 6.96 1.84
CA TYR A 8 -3.61 5.81 2.38
C TYR A 8 -3.18 5.46 3.82
N LEU A 9 -1.86 5.33 4.04
CA LEU A 9 -1.33 5.01 5.38
C LEU A 9 -1.71 6.09 6.40
N SER A 10 -1.62 7.37 6.02
CA SER A 10 -1.96 8.50 6.89
C SER A 10 -3.44 8.48 7.29
N ALA A 11 -4.35 8.29 6.31
CA ALA A 11 -5.79 8.22 6.53
C ALA A 11 -6.18 7.07 7.47
N LYS A 12 -5.52 5.91 7.34
CA LYS A 12 -5.75 4.73 8.20
C LYS A 12 -4.99 4.78 9.54
N LYS A 13 -4.27 5.86 9.84
CA LYS A 13 -3.37 5.99 11.02
C LYS A 13 -2.34 4.86 11.11
N LEU A 14 -1.94 4.33 9.96
CA LEU A 14 -0.92 3.30 9.79
C LEU A 14 0.44 3.94 9.53
N THR A 15 1.49 3.26 9.96
CA THR A 15 2.87 3.57 9.57
C THR A 15 3.44 2.31 8.91
N ILE A 16 4.48 2.45 8.10
CA ILE A 16 5.16 1.29 7.48
C ILE A 16 5.58 0.28 8.57
N TYR A 17 6.01 0.77 9.73
CA TYR A 17 6.31 -0.06 10.89
C TYR A 17 5.09 -0.83 11.40
N LYS A 18 3.94 -0.17 11.58
CA LYS A 18 2.69 -0.85 12.00
C LYS A 18 2.24 -1.90 10.98
N VAL A 19 2.36 -1.59 9.68
CA VAL A 19 2.02 -2.53 8.61
C VAL A 19 2.94 -3.75 8.66
N ALA A 20 4.26 -3.55 8.75
CA ALA A 20 5.24 -4.63 8.90
C ALA A 20 4.92 -5.51 10.12
N LYS A 21 4.69 -4.88 11.29
CA LYS A 21 4.40 -5.59 12.54
C LYS A 21 3.13 -6.43 12.47
N LYS A 22 2.07 -5.92 11.82
CA LYS A 22 0.78 -6.61 11.73
C LYS A 22 0.75 -7.70 10.64
N SER A 23 1.44 -7.47 9.53
CA SER A 23 1.42 -8.38 8.38
C SER A 23 2.47 -9.49 8.43
N GLY A 24 3.48 -9.37 9.30
CA GLY A 24 4.59 -10.31 9.37
C GLY A 24 5.67 -10.09 8.31
N TYR A 25 5.48 -9.14 7.38
CA TYR A 25 6.51 -8.78 6.41
C TYR A 25 7.60 -7.90 7.02
N GLY A 26 8.83 -8.06 6.53
CA GLY A 26 9.98 -7.27 6.99
C GLY A 26 9.82 -5.77 6.74
N TYR A 27 10.16 -4.96 7.75
CA TYR A 27 10.07 -3.49 7.66
C TYR A 27 10.84 -2.91 6.47
N THR A 28 12.09 -3.35 6.26
CA THR A 28 12.94 -2.84 5.17
C THR A 28 12.37 -3.19 3.79
N THR A 29 11.73 -4.36 3.67
CA THR A 29 11.04 -4.80 2.45
C THR A 29 9.88 -3.87 2.12
N LEU A 30 8.97 -3.63 3.07
CA LEU A 30 7.83 -2.74 2.86
C LEU A 30 8.28 -1.28 2.69
N HIS A 31 9.31 -0.85 3.41
CA HIS A 31 9.86 0.49 3.29
C HIS A 31 10.39 0.74 1.87
N LYS A 32 11.18 -0.18 1.31
CA LYS A 32 11.65 -0.05 -0.08
C LYS A 32 10.49 -0.04 -1.06
N SER A 33 9.51 -0.93 -0.87
CA SER A 33 8.39 -1.08 -1.80
C SER A 33 7.46 0.13 -1.82
N PHE A 34 7.02 0.61 -0.65
CA PHE A 34 6.11 1.76 -0.52
C PHE A 34 6.74 3.11 -0.89
N ASN A 35 8.07 3.18 -1.02
CA ASN A 35 8.78 4.37 -1.48
C ASN A 35 9.25 4.24 -2.94
N LYS A 36 9.08 3.08 -3.57
CA LYS A 36 9.44 2.91 -4.97
C LYS A 36 8.47 3.71 -5.82
N GLN A 37 9.00 4.50 -6.76
CA GLN A 37 8.19 5.19 -7.74
C GLN A 37 7.45 4.13 -8.58
N GLN A 38 6.12 4.20 -8.56
CA GLN A 38 5.31 3.36 -9.43
C GLN A 38 5.50 3.84 -10.87
N THR A 39 5.65 2.89 -11.77
CA THR A 39 5.72 3.11 -13.21
C THR A 39 4.73 2.17 -13.87
N SER A 40 4.40 2.39 -15.15
CA SER A 40 3.52 1.46 -15.88
C SER A 40 4.05 0.02 -15.88
N ALA A 41 5.35 -0.19 -15.72
CA ALA A 41 5.99 -1.50 -15.59
C ALA A 41 6.13 -2.00 -14.13
N THR A 42 5.91 -1.14 -13.14
CA THR A 42 5.98 -1.47 -11.71
C THR A 42 4.71 -0.98 -11.00
N SER A 43 3.64 -1.78 -11.11
CA SER A 43 2.38 -1.60 -10.39
C SER A 43 2.52 -1.97 -8.89
N LEU A 44 1.44 -1.78 -8.12
CA LEU A 44 1.35 -2.22 -6.73
C LEU A 44 1.66 -3.72 -6.61
N ASN A 45 2.58 -4.08 -5.73
CA ASN A 45 2.98 -5.46 -5.53
C ASN A 45 1.88 -6.23 -4.75
N LEU A 46 1.56 -7.46 -5.13
CA LEU A 46 0.60 -8.31 -4.40
C LEU A 46 0.96 -8.47 -2.92
N ARG A 47 2.26 -8.55 -2.61
CA ARG A 47 2.75 -8.59 -1.23
C ARG A 47 2.41 -7.31 -0.46
N ASP A 48 2.52 -6.17 -1.13
CA ASP A 48 2.22 -4.87 -0.53
C ASP A 48 0.72 -4.74 -0.27
N LEU A 49 -0.10 -5.21 -1.21
CA LEU A 49 -1.55 -5.26 -1.06
C LEU A 49 -1.97 -6.18 0.10
N ASP A 50 -1.41 -7.38 0.19
CA ASP A 50 -1.63 -8.30 1.31
C ASP A 50 -1.18 -7.68 2.64
N ALA A 51 0.01 -7.04 2.67
CA ALA A 51 0.49 -6.39 3.88
C ALA A 51 -0.48 -5.32 4.40
N LEU A 52 -1.04 -4.50 3.49
CA LEU A 52 -2.03 -3.49 3.81
C LEU A 52 -3.36 -4.12 4.27
N ALA A 53 -3.79 -5.21 3.62
CA ALA A 53 -4.99 -5.96 3.99
C ALA A 53 -4.90 -6.54 5.40
N GLN A 54 -3.82 -7.25 5.72
CA GLN A 54 -3.55 -7.75 7.08
C GLN A 54 -3.51 -6.63 8.12
N ALA A 55 -2.86 -5.51 7.79
CA ALA A 55 -2.72 -4.38 8.72
C ALA A 55 -4.04 -3.64 9.00
N SER A 56 -4.95 -3.65 8.01
CA SER A 56 -6.25 -2.98 8.04
C SER A 56 -7.39 -3.91 8.44
N GLN A 57 -7.11 -5.22 8.63
CA GLN A 57 -8.11 -6.27 8.88
C GLN A 57 -9.20 -6.30 7.81
N GLN A 58 -8.78 -6.14 6.56
CA GLN A 58 -9.65 -6.13 5.38
C GLN A 58 -9.18 -7.22 4.40
N SER A 59 -10.03 -7.55 3.44
CA SER A 59 -9.65 -8.38 2.30
C SER A 59 -8.79 -7.59 1.32
N MET A 60 -7.89 -8.27 0.60
CA MET A 60 -7.05 -7.61 -0.43
C MET A 60 -7.86 -6.85 -1.49
N TRP A 61 -9.02 -7.36 -1.89
CA TRP A 61 -9.87 -6.69 -2.89
C TRP A 61 -10.51 -5.40 -2.35
N GLU A 62 -10.82 -5.33 -1.05
CA GLU A 62 -11.37 -4.12 -0.42
C GLU A 62 -10.32 -3.02 -0.39
N VAL A 63 -9.09 -3.39 -0.02
CA VAL A 63 -7.95 -2.47 -0.05
C VAL A 63 -7.64 -2.03 -1.47
N LEU A 64 -7.64 -2.94 -2.44
CA LEU A 64 -7.37 -2.60 -3.84
C LEU A 64 -8.40 -1.60 -4.37
N ARG A 65 -9.69 -1.87 -4.15
CA ARG A 65 -10.78 -0.99 -4.54
C ARG A 65 -10.63 0.40 -3.91
N GLU A 66 -10.37 0.45 -2.61
CA GLU A 66 -10.19 1.72 -1.89
C GLU A 66 -9.00 2.52 -2.43
N LEU A 67 -7.88 1.84 -2.73
CA LEU A 67 -6.70 2.45 -3.35
C LEU A 67 -7.01 3.01 -4.75
N GLU A 68 -7.76 2.27 -5.56
CA GLU A 68 -8.14 2.68 -6.91
C GLU A 68 -9.15 3.83 -6.92
N GLU A 69 -10.14 3.81 -6.02
CA GLU A 69 -11.21 4.82 -5.99
C GLU A 69 -10.78 6.14 -5.35
N SER A 70 -9.90 6.10 -4.35
CA SER A 70 -9.61 7.26 -3.49
C SER A 70 -8.15 7.72 -3.51
N TYR A 71 -7.22 6.89 -3.97
CA TYR A 71 -5.78 7.17 -3.88
C TYR A 71 -5.05 6.99 -5.20
N LEU A 72 -5.77 6.72 -6.29
CA LEU A 72 -5.21 6.65 -7.63
C LEU A 72 -5.19 8.05 -8.24
N SER A 73 -4.01 8.49 -8.62
CA SER A 73 -3.82 9.72 -9.40
C SER A 73 -3.45 9.36 -10.83
N ASP A 74 -4.15 9.96 -11.78
CA ASP A 74 -3.65 10.05 -13.13
C ASP A 74 -2.50 11.06 -13.11
N ASP A 75 -1.27 10.56 -13.22
CA ASP A 75 -0.12 11.41 -13.51
C ASP A 75 -0.43 12.12 -14.83
N ASN A 76 -0.76 13.41 -14.75
CA ASN A 76 -0.72 14.33 -15.89
C ASN A 76 0.74 14.72 -16.14
#